data_AF-A0A0N1AVC8-F1
#
_entry.id   AF-A0A0N1AVC8-F1
#
_cell.length_a   1.000
_cell.length_b   1.000
_cell.length_c   1.000
_cell.angle_alpha   90.00
_cell.angle_beta   90.00
_cell.angle_gamma   90.00
#
_symmetry.space_group_name_H-M   'P 1'
#
loop_
_entity.id
_entity.type
_entity.pdbx_description
1 polymer ?
#
loop_
_entity_poly.entity_id
_entity_poly.type
_entity_poly.pdbx_seq_one_letter_code
_entity_poly.pdbx_strand_id
1 'polypeptide(L)'
;MVRAMVELKRTGATCETYVRGSPQSVMTGIDAYFTALNQPVPNTVDQGAKDSIGKLIKQHAAYICSTKLVKAQNNYLRAAASYMETKPTQWPDAPWIEFPQWCQDPACADY
;
A
#
# COMPACT_ATOMS: atom_id res chain seq x y z
N MET A 1 1.98 33.75 10.24
CA MET A 1 2.49 33.46 8.89
C MET A 1 3.50 32.31 8.91
N VAL A 2 4.63 32.42 9.63
CA VAL A 2 5.66 31.37 9.74
C VAL A 2 5.10 30.00 10.14
N ARG A 3 4.24 29.92 11.17
CA ARG A 3 3.59 28.66 11.58
C ARG A 3 2.84 27.95 10.45
N ALA A 4 2.15 28.70 9.60
CA ALA A 4 1.41 28.13 8.47
C ALA A 4 2.35 27.63 7.36
N MET A 5 3.46 28.31 7.13
CA MET A 5 4.50 27.85 6.19
C MET A 5 5.17 26.55 6.66
N VAL A 6 5.48 26.47 7.97
CA VAL A 6 6.01 25.25 8.60
C VAL A 6 5.02 24.09 8.45
N GLU A 7 3.74 24.33 8.76
CA GLU A 7 2.69 23.31 8.66
C GLU A 7 2.49 22.83 7.21
N LEU A 8 2.54 23.74 6.24
CA LEU A 8 2.43 23.41 4.83
C LEU A 8 3.64 22.58 4.35
N LYS A 9 4.87 22.96 4.74
CA LYS A 9 6.08 22.16 4.46
C LYS A 9 6.00 20.77 5.05
N ARG A 10 5.57 20.65 6.32
CA ARG A 10 5.35 19.37 7.00
C ARG A 10 4.34 18.51 6.26
N THR A 11 3.19 19.07 5.93
CA THR A 11 2.11 18.37 5.23
C THR A 11 2.56 17.91 3.84
N GLY A 12 3.16 18.79 3.04
CA GLY A 12 3.61 18.41 1.70
C GLY A 12 4.76 17.40 1.73
N ALA A 13 5.64 17.43 2.72
CA ALA A 13 6.64 16.38 2.92
C ALA A 13 6.02 15.02 3.25
N THR A 14 4.97 14.99 4.06
CA THR A 14 4.20 13.76 4.34
C THR A 14 3.51 13.22 3.09
N CYS A 15 2.99 14.10 2.25
CA CYS A 15 2.17 13.73 1.09
C CYS A 15 2.97 13.51 -0.21
N GLU A 16 4.27 13.82 -0.25
CA GLU A 16 5.08 13.91 -1.48
C GLU A 16 4.95 12.70 -2.41
N THR A 17 4.98 11.50 -1.84
CA THR A 17 4.93 10.24 -2.62
C THR A 17 3.52 9.75 -2.92
N TYR A 18 2.49 10.38 -2.33
CA TYR A 18 1.11 9.89 -2.37
C TYR A 18 0.19 10.74 -3.24
N VAL A 19 0.51 12.02 -3.46
CA VAL A 19 -0.28 12.93 -4.29
C VAL A 19 0.50 13.36 -5.53
N ARG A 20 -0.22 13.62 -6.63
CA ARG A 20 0.40 14.10 -7.88
C ARG A 20 0.86 15.56 -7.73
N GLY A 21 1.85 15.93 -8.53
CA GLY A 21 2.31 17.32 -8.65
C GLY A 21 3.41 17.72 -7.67
N SER A 22 3.99 16.76 -6.93
CA SER A 22 5.14 16.96 -6.04
C SER A 22 5.00 18.17 -5.12
N PRO A 23 4.16 18.09 -4.07
CA PRO A 23 3.94 19.17 -3.10
C PRO A 23 5.20 19.90 -2.65
N GLN A 24 6.32 19.20 -2.42
CA GLN A 24 7.59 19.81 -2.06
C GLN A 24 8.15 20.73 -3.15
N SER A 25 8.01 20.36 -4.43
CA SER A 25 8.53 21.14 -5.55
C SER A 25 7.85 22.50 -5.70
N VAL A 26 6.58 22.62 -5.30
CA VAL A 26 5.83 23.88 -5.38
C VAL A 26 6.05 24.79 -4.17
N MET A 27 6.81 24.35 -3.17
CA MET A 27 7.09 25.08 -1.93
C MET A 27 8.47 25.74 -1.87
N THR A 28 9.19 25.80 -2.99
CA THR A 28 10.54 26.42 -3.07
C THR A 28 10.57 27.88 -2.59
N GLY A 29 9.47 28.63 -2.75
CA GLY A 29 9.36 30.00 -2.23
C GLY A 29 9.38 30.07 -0.70
N ILE A 30 8.91 29.04 0.00
CA ILE A 30 9.01 28.94 1.46
C ILE A 30 10.47 28.69 1.86
N ASP A 31 11.18 27.84 1.14
CA ASP A 31 12.59 27.54 1.41
C ASP A 31 13.44 28.82 1.27
N ALA A 32 13.22 29.57 0.19
CA ALA A 32 13.88 30.86 -0.03
C ALA A 32 13.60 31.87 1.10
N TYR A 33 12.37 31.89 1.64
CA TYR A 33 12.01 32.75 2.77
C TYR A 33 12.83 32.43 4.03
N PHE A 34 12.96 31.15 4.41
CA PHE A 34 13.76 30.76 5.57
C PHE A 34 15.25 30.99 5.35
N THR A 35 15.77 30.72 4.14
CA THR A 35 17.16 31.02 3.78
C THR A 35 17.46 32.51 3.89
N ALA A 36 16.57 33.39 3.41
CA ALA A 36 16.75 34.84 3.53
C ALA A 36 16.79 35.33 5.00
N LEU A 37 16.11 34.62 5.91
CA LEU A 37 16.15 34.89 7.35
C LEU A 37 17.34 34.24 8.07
N ASN A 38 18.22 33.54 7.34
CA ASN A 38 19.29 32.73 7.89
C ASN A 38 18.79 31.71 8.94
N GLN A 39 17.60 31.16 8.70
CA GLN A 39 16.94 30.18 9.55
C GLN A 39 16.94 28.79 8.87
N PRO A 40 16.93 27.70 9.66
CA PRO A 40 16.81 26.36 9.10
C PRO A 40 15.46 26.17 8.42
N VAL A 41 15.47 25.53 7.25
CA VAL A 41 14.24 25.16 6.54
C VAL A 41 13.51 24.06 7.33
N PRO A 42 12.23 24.24 7.65
CA PRO A 42 11.45 23.20 8.31
C PRO A 42 11.19 22.05 7.33
N ASN A 43 11.70 20.85 7.64
CA ASN A 43 11.47 19.65 6.84
C ASN A 43 11.11 18.44 7.73
N THR A 44 10.21 18.64 8.69
CA THR A 44 9.70 17.55 9.51
C THR A 44 8.51 16.92 8.82
N VAL A 45 8.57 15.60 8.62
CA VAL A 45 7.41 14.82 8.18
C VAL A 45 6.46 14.65 9.37
N ASP A 46 5.15 14.63 9.10
CA ASP A 46 4.19 14.17 10.09
C ASP A 46 4.25 12.65 10.22
N GLN A 47 4.98 12.18 11.22
CA GLN A 47 5.19 10.74 11.42
C GLN A 47 3.90 9.99 11.74
N GLY A 48 2.99 10.58 12.51
CA GLY A 48 1.71 9.94 12.85
C GLY A 48 0.80 9.77 11.62
N ALA A 49 0.75 10.78 10.76
CA ALA A 49 0.05 10.68 9.48
C ALA A 49 0.74 9.68 8.53
N LYS A 50 2.08 9.69 8.44
CA LYS A 50 2.85 8.74 7.63
C LYS A 50 2.60 7.28 8.04
N ASP A 51 2.61 7.00 9.34
CA ASP A 51 2.37 5.66 9.88
C ASP A 51 0.92 5.22 9.59
N SER A 52 -0.05 6.13 9.73
CA SER A 52 -1.45 5.88 9.42
C SER A 52 -1.67 5.58 7.92
N ILE A 53 -1.05 6.37 7.02
CA ILE A 53 -1.06 6.12 5.58
C ILE A 53 -0.43 4.75 5.28
N GLY A 54 0.72 4.45 5.90
CA GLY A 54 1.41 3.16 5.75
C GLY A 54 0.52 1.99 6.15
N LYS A 55 -0.22 2.11 7.26
CA LYS A 55 -1.18 1.10 7.71
C LYS A 55 -2.31 0.90 6.69
N LEU A 56 -2.93 1.98 6.22
CA LEU A 56 -4.00 1.91 5.22
C LEU A 56 -3.52 1.27 3.90
N ILE A 57 -2.32 1.60 3.43
CA ILE A 57 -1.73 0.98 2.24
C ILE A 57 -1.55 -0.53 2.45
N LYS A 58 -1.02 -0.96 3.60
CA LYS A 58 -0.86 -2.39 3.92
C LYS A 58 -2.19 -3.12 3.95
N GLN A 59 -3.20 -2.55 4.60
CA GLN A 59 -4.55 -3.08 4.68
C GLN A 59 -5.18 -3.24 3.29
N HIS A 60 -5.06 -2.22 2.44
CA HIS A 60 -5.58 -2.28 1.08
C HIS A 60 -4.83 -3.28 0.20
N ALA A 61 -3.50 -3.38 0.35
CA ALA A 61 -2.70 -4.38 -0.34
C ALA A 61 -3.09 -5.81 0.07
N ALA A 62 -3.27 -6.06 1.37
CA ALA A 62 -3.73 -7.35 1.88
C ALA A 62 -5.09 -7.72 1.30
N TYR A 63 -6.05 -6.78 1.31
CA TYR A 63 -7.36 -6.96 0.69
C TYR A 63 -7.26 -7.38 -0.79
N ILE A 64 -6.52 -6.62 -1.61
CA ILE A 64 -6.33 -6.92 -3.04
C ILE A 64 -5.73 -8.31 -3.24
N CYS A 65 -4.69 -8.65 -2.48
CA CYS A 65 -4.02 -9.94 -2.57
C CYS A 65 -4.96 -11.09 -2.20
N SER A 66 -5.69 -10.98 -1.09
CA SER A 66 -6.68 -11.99 -0.66
C SER A 66 -7.77 -12.21 -1.69
N THR A 67 -8.33 -11.15 -2.28
CA THR A 67 -9.33 -11.29 -3.36
C THR A 67 -8.76 -12.03 -4.58
N LYS A 68 -7.53 -11.70 -4.98
CA LYS A 68 -6.86 -12.37 -6.10
C LYS A 68 -6.55 -13.84 -5.80
N LEU A 69 -6.09 -14.15 -4.59
CA LEU A 69 -5.78 -15.50 -4.16
C LEU A 69 -7.03 -16.38 -4.11
N VAL A 70 -8.15 -15.88 -3.56
CA VAL A 70 -9.42 -16.62 -3.56
C VAL A 70 -9.88 -16.93 -4.99
N LYS A 71 -9.77 -15.97 -5.92
CA LYS A 71 -10.09 -16.21 -7.32
C LYS A 71 -9.18 -17.27 -7.95
N ALA A 72 -7.87 -17.19 -7.72
CA ALA A 72 -6.91 -18.15 -8.25
C ALA A 72 -7.12 -19.56 -7.68
N GLN A 73 -7.39 -19.66 -6.37
CA GLN A 73 -7.74 -20.90 -5.69
C GLN A 73 -8.98 -21.55 -6.30
N ASN A 74 -10.07 -20.80 -6.47
CA ASN A 74 -11.30 -21.33 -7.07
C ASN A 74 -11.09 -21.82 -8.50
N ASN A 75 -10.27 -21.11 -9.28
CA ASN A 75 -9.90 -21.53 -10.63
C ASN A 75 -9.07 -22.82 -10.61
N TYR A 76 -8.10 -22.92 -9.69
CA TYR A 76 -7.29 -24.13 -9.52
C TYR A 76 -8.15 -25.33 -9.16
N LEU A 77 -9.03 -25.21 -8.16
CA LEU A 77 -9.90 -26.31 -7.72
C LEU A 77 -10.78 -26.82 -8.87
N ARG A 78 -11.33 -25.91 -9.68
CA ARG A 78 -12.12 -26.28 -10.86
C ARG A 78 -11.28 -26.99 -11.92
N ALA A 79 -10.09 -26.47 -12.22
CA ALA A 79 -9.18 -27.07 -13.19
C ALA A 79 -8.67 -28.43 -12.72
N ALA A 80 -8.35 -28.58 -11.43
CA ALA A 80 -7.92 -29.82 -10.81
C ALA A 80 -9.03 -30.89 -10.90
N ALA A 81 -10.29 -30.55 -10.61
CA ALA A 81 -11.41 -31.47 -10.77
C ALA A 81 -11.55 -31.95 -12.23
N SER A 82 -11.56 -31.01 -13.18
CA SER A 82 -11.65 -31.35 -14.61
C SER A 82 -10.46 -32.19 -15.11
N TYR A 83 -9.26 -31.90 -14.60
CA TYR A 83 -8.07 -32.70 -14.86
C TYR A 83 -8.24 -34.12 -14.34
N MET A 84 -8.73 -34.31 -13.12
CA MET A 84 -8.93 -35.64 -12.54
C MET A 84 -9.93 -36.48 -13.33
N GLU A 85 -10.94 -35.85 -13.95
CA GLU A 85 -11.92 -36.52 -14.82
C GLU A 85 -11.35 -36.92 -16.19
N THR A 86 -10.34 -36.20 -16.69
CA THR A 86 -9.87 -36.31 -18.08
C THR A 86 -8.44 -36.82 -18.24
N LYS A 87 -7.68 -36.91 -17.14
CA LYS A 87 -6.27 -37.29 -17.19
C LYS A 87 -6.08 -38.74 -17.66
N PRO A 88 -5.03 -39.03 -18.45
CA PRO A 88 -4.57 -40.39 -18.69
C PRO A 88 -4.20 -41.11 -17.38
N THR A 89 -4.36 -42.43 -17.33
CA THR A 89 -4.08 -43.25 -16.13
C THR A 89 -2.63 -43.12 -15.64
N GLN A 90 -1.68 -42.93 -16.55
CA GLN A 90 -0.26 -42.79 -16.22
C GLN A 90 0.12 -41.41 -15.66
N TRP A 91 -0.78 -40.43 -15.69
CA TRP A 91 -0.51 -39.09 -15.17
C TRP A 91 -0.82 -39.01 -13.67
N PRO A 92 0.00 -38.27 -12.89
CA PRO A 92 -0.22 -38.14 -11.45
C PRO A 92 -1.54 -37.41 -11.15
N ASP A 93 -2.04 -37.56 -9.93
CA ASP A 93 -3.20 -36.81 -9.48
C ASP A 93 -2.85 -35.31 -9.36
N ALA A 94 -3.86 -34.45 -9.46
CA ALA A 94 -3.66 -33.02 -9.20
C ALA A 94 -3.16 -32.84 -7.76
N PRO A 95 -2.12 -32.01 -7.53
CA PRO A 95 -1.55 -31.86 -6.21
C PRO A 95 -2.56 -31.29 -5.21
N TRP A 96 -2.60 -31.87 -4.02
CA TRP A 96 -3.38 -31.31 -2.92
C TRP A 96 -2.71 -30.04 -2.40
N ILE A 97 -3.52 -28.99 -2.19
CA ILE A 97 -3.06 -27.71 -1.65
C ILE A 97 -3.99 -27.33 -0.49
N GLU A 98 -3.40 -27.14 0.69
CA GLU A 98 -4.11 -26.58 1.83
C GLU A 98 -4.14 -25.07 1.70
N PHE A 99 -5.29 -24.54 1.32
CA PHE A 99 -5.49 -23.10 1.24
C PHE A 99 -5.95 -22.57 2.61
N PRO A 100 -5.17 -21.70 3.28
CA PRO A 100 -5.66 -21.01 4.46
C PRO A 100 -6.82 -20.08 4.07
N GLN A 101 -7.62 -19.68 5.05
CA GLN A 101 -8.61 -18.62 4.81
C GLN A 101 -7.87 -17.30 4.57
N TRP A 102 -7.88 -16.84 3.32
CA TRP A 102 -7.39 -15.52 2.97
C TRP A 102 -8.36 -14.49 3.53
N CYS A 103 -7.98 -13.77 4.60
CA CYS A 103 -8.86 -12.76 5.14
C CYS A 103 -9.09 -11.64 4.11
N GLN A 104 -10.36 -11.42 3.78
CA GLN A 104 -10.81 -10.39 2.82
C GLN A 104 -11.24 -9.09 3.50
N ASP A 105 -11.02 -8.95 4.81
CA ASP A 105 -11.30 -7.71 5.53
C ASP A 105 -10.04 -6.82 5.51
N PRO A 106 -10.13 -5.55 5.09
CA PRO A 106 -9.05 -4.58 5.26
C PRO A 106 -8.51 -4.50 6.70
N ALA A 107 -9.31 -4.78 7.72
CA ALA A 107 -8.90 -4.79 9.12
C ALA A 107 -8.01 -6.00 9.51
N CYS A 108 -7.90 -7.03 8.68
CA CYS A 108 -7.13 -8.23 9.00
C CYS A 108 -5.61 -8.05 8.96
N ALA A 109 -5.09 -6.88 8.55
CA ALA A 109 -3.64 -6.63 8.64
C ALA A 109 -3.14 -6.53 10.09
N ASP A 110 -4.05 -6.43 11.08
CA ASP A 110 -3.73 -6.34 12.51
C ASP A 110 -4.02 -7.66 13.29
N TYR A 111 -4.38 -8.75 12.60
CA TYR A 111 -4.64 -10.07 13.22
C TYR A 111 -3.52 -11.08 12.95
#